data_AF-A0A8S3H0U0-F1
#
_entry.id   AF-A0A8S3H0U0-F1
#
_cell.length_a   1.000
_cell.length_b   1.000
_cell.length_c   1.000
_cell.angle_alpha   90.00
_cell.angle_beta   90.00
_cell.angle_gamma   90.00
#
_symmetry.space_group_name_H-M   'P 1'
#
loop_
_entity.id
_entity.type
_entity.pdbx_description
1 polymer ?
#
loop_
_entity_poly.entity_id
_entity_poly.type
_entity_poly.pdbx_seq_one_letter_code
_entity_poly.pdbx_strand_id
1 'polypeptide(L)'
;IISFDTYALAKSDPYVWSICQGLPTEVQYYTMSCYILQVPLNYAQPNQSSISISMLRLSSPNPKNNSLFVLNGGPGESGVGLVAIIDQLIPVEYGITIIFPDYRRT
;
A
#
# COMPACT_ATOMS: atom_id res chain seq x y z
N ILE A 1 -8.97 -13.08 13.91
CA ILE A 1 -8.76 -11.68 13.49
C ILE A 1 -7.26 -11.53 13.30
N ILE A 2 -6.78 -11.59 12.06
CA ILE A 2 -5.35 -11.49 11.75
C ILE A 2 -5.06 -10.00 11.63
N SER A 3 -4.34 -9.44 12.59
CA SER A 3 -3.84 -8.07 12.55
C SER A 3 -2.71 -8.02 11.54
N PHE A 4 -2.96 -7.45 10.37
CA PHE A 4 -1.91 -7.17 9.39
C PHE A 4 -1.25 -5.86 9.79
N ASP A 5 -0.27 -5.96 10.68
CA ASP A 5 0.55 -4.84 11.10
C ASP A 5 1.51 -4.50 9.95
N THR A 6 1.18 -3.45 9.20
CA THR A 6 1.94 -3.01 8.03
C THR A 6 3.32 -2.44 8.42
N TYR A 7 3.59 -2.22 9.72
CA TYR A 7 4.94 -1.95 10.23
C TYR A 7 5.84 -3.19 10.20
N ALA A 8 5.29 -4.40 10.37
CA ALA A 8 6.07 -5.63 10.30
C ALA A 8 6.55 -5.97 8.87
N LEU A 9 5.95 -5.34 7.86
CA LEU A 9 6.19 -5.59 6.44
C LEU A 9 7.19 -4.60 5.80
N ALA A 10 7.68 -3.65 6.61
CA ALA A 10 8.46 -2.47 6.20
C ALA A 10 9.95 -2.72 5.90
N LYS A 11 10.38 -3.98 5.67
CA LYS A 11 11.75 -4.25 5.21
C LYS A 11 11.82 -4.17 3.67
N SER A 12 11.31 -3.07 3.11
CA SER A 12 11.61 -2.62 1.75
C SER A 12 12.54 -1.42 1.84
N ASP A 13 13.48 -1.29 0.91
CA ASP A 13 14.32 -0.08 0.85
C ASP A 13 13.42 1.16 0.75
N PRO A 14 13.67 2.20 1.55
CA PRO A 14 12.89 3.42 1.46
C PRO A 14 12.99 3.98 0.05
N TYR A 15 11.87 4.47 -0.46
CA TYR A 15 11.76 5.03 -1.79
C TYR A 15 11.83 4.05 -2.99
N VAL A 16 11.80 2.74 -2.76
CA VAL A 16 11.79 1.72 -3.83
C VAL A 16 10.60 0.78 -3.66
N TRP A 17 9.88 0.51 -4.76
CA TRP A 17 8.87 -0.53 -4.77
C TRP A 17 9.54 -1.90 -4.79
N SER A 18 9.25 -2.75 -3.82
CA SER A 18 9.80 -4.10 -3.72
C SER A 18 8.71 -5.13 -3.48
N ILE A 19 9.11 -6.40 -3.38
CA ILE A 19 8.25 -7.45 -2.84
C ILE A 19 7.80 -7.08 -1.43
N CYS A 20 6.55 -7.38 -1.11
CA CYS A 20 6.03 -7.29 0.26
C CYS A 20 6.49 -8.52 1.04
N GLN A 21 7.35 -8.35 2.05
CA GLN A 21 7.79 -9.49 2.86
C GLN A 21 6.64 -10.05 3.68
N GLY A 22 6.45 -11.38 3.68
CA GLY A 22 5.39 -12.03 4.46
C GLY A 22 3.98 -11.94 3.88
N LEU A 23 3.82 -11.34 2.68
CA LEU A 23 2.56 -11.30 1.94
C LEU A 23 2.73 -12.02 0.57
N PRO A 24 1.63 -12.47 -0.06
CA PRO A 24 1.70 -13.08 -1.38
C PRO A 24 2.20 -12.09 -2.44
N THR A 25 2.94 -12.53 -3.45
CA THR A 25 3.42 -11.66 -4.54
C THR A 25 2.30 -11.28 -5.53
N GLU A 26 1.20 -12.02 -5.51
CA GLU A 26 0.07 -11.85 -6.41
C GLU A 26 -1.25 -12.02 -5.64
N VAL A 27 -2.26 -11.25 -6.05
CA VAL A 27 -3.63 -11.37 -5.55
C VAL A 27 -4.56 -11.40 -6.74
N GLN A 28 -5.21 -12.54 -6.96
CA GLN A 28 -6.01 -12.79 -8.16
C GLN A 28 -5.19 -12.51 -9.42
N TYR A 29 -5.54 -11.46 -10.17
CA TYR A 29 -4.87 -11.05 -11.41
C TYR A 29 -3.87 -9.90 -11.22
N TYR A 30 -3.68 -9.42 -9.99
CA TYR A 30 -2.80 -8.28 -9.68
C TYR A 30 -1.45 -8.73 -9.13
N THR A 31 -0.38 -8.08 -9.57
CA THR A 31 0.94 -8.18 -8.91
C THR A 31 1.02 -7.19 -7.75
N MET A 32 1.49 -7.68 -6.61
CA MET A 32 1.59 -6.89 -5.39
C MET A 32 3.01 -6.44 -5.09
N SER A 33 3.16 -5.19 -4.69
CA SER A 33 4.43 -4.58 -4.29
C SER A 33 4.24 -3.63 -3.10
N CYS A 34 5.29 -3.46 -2.31
CA CYS A 34 5.29 -2.60 -1.13
C CYS A 34 6.33 -1.50 -1.25
N TYR A 35 6.11 -0.40 -0.55
CA TYR A 35 6.99 0.76 -0.52
C TYR A 35 6.91 1.44 0.84
N ILE A 36 8.04 1.95 1.33
CA ILE A 36 8.09 2.82 2.50
C ILE A 36 8.34 4.26 2.07
N LEU A 37 7.36 5.12 2.35
CA LEU A 37 7.48 6.57 2.20
C LEU A 37 7.92 7.18 3.53
N GLN A 38 9.04 7.88 3.53
CA GLN A 38 9.41 8.72 4.65
C GLN A 38 8.78 10.10 4.49
N VAL A 39 8.06 10.56 5.51
CA VAL A 39 7.51 11.91 5.56
C VAL A 39 7.92 12.61 6.86
N PRO A 40 8.00 13.94 6.88
CA PRO A 40 8.24 14.66 8.12
C PRO A 40 7.14 14.39 9.15
N LEU A 41 7.56 14.21 10.40
CA LEU A 41 6.65 14.18 11.54
C LEU A 41 5.94 15.53 11.72
N ASN A 42 6.67 16.61 11.48
CA ASN A 42 6.19 17.98 11.49
C ASN A 42 6.54 18.65 10.16
N TYR A 43 5.54 18.90 9.32
CA TYR A 43 5.76 19.57 8.03
C TYR A 43 6.24 21.02 8.16
N ALA A 44 6.01 21.69 9.30
CA ALA A 44 6.58 23.01 9.58
C ALA A 44 8.08 22.96 9.95
N GLN A 45 8.58 21.78 10.32
CA GLN A 45 10.00 21.53 10.66
C GLN A 45 10.47 20.25 9.94
N PRO A 46 10.56 20.28 8.59
CA PRO A 46 10.67 19.07 7.77
C PRO A 46 11.95 18.25 8.02
N ASN A 47 12.99 18.88 8.56
CA ASN A 47 14.30 18.29 8.76
C ASN A 47 14.53 17.74 10.19
N GLN A 48 13.54 17.84 11.10
CA GLN A 48 13.73 17.48 12.50
C GLN A 48 13.54 15.98 12.76
N SER A 49 12.46 15.41 12.24
CA SER A 49 12.13 14.00 12.42
C SER A 49 11.19 13.52 11.33
N SER A 50 11.32 12.25 10.96
CA SER A 50 10.46 11.59 9.98
C SER A 50 9.69 10.42 10.57
N ILE A 51 8.63 10.02 9.87
CA ILE A 51 7.89 8.79 10.10
C ILE A 51 7.79 8.02 8.78
N SER A 52 7.67 6.70 8.91
CA SER A 52 7.39 5.81 7.78
C SER A 52 5.89 5.69 7.55
N ILE A 53 5.48 5.76 6.28
CA ILE A 53 4.16 5.37 5.79
C ILE A 53 4.38 4.15 4.89
N SER A 54 3.77 3.03 5.25
CA SER A 54 3.76 1.83 4.42
C SER A 54 2.73 1.98 3.31
N MET A 55 3.09 1.60 2.09
CA MET A 55 2.18 1.59 0.94
C MET A 55 2.19 0.21 0.29
N LEU A 56 1.00 -0.27 -0.08
CA LEU A 56 0.81 -1.46 -0.88
C LEU A 56 0.28 -1.03 -2.26
N ARG A 57 0.82 -1.62 -3.32
CA ARG A 57 0.40 -1.37 -4.70
C ARG A 57 0.03 -2.68 -5.38
N LEU A 58 -1.15 -2.67 -6.00
CA LEU A 58 -1.62 -3.70 -6.92
C LEU A 58 -1.47 -3.18 -8.35
N SER A 59 -0.71 -3.91 -9.16
CA SER A 59 -0.48 -3.60 -10.57
C SER A 59 -1.23 -4.60 -11.43
N SER A 60 -2.06 -4.10 -12.34
CA SER A 60 -2.66 -4.92 -13.39
C SER A 60 -1.57 -5.42 -14.35
N PRO A 61 -1.72 -6.59 -15.00
CA PRO A 61 -0.77 -7.09 -15.99
C PRO A 61 -0.64 -6.17 -17.21
N ASN A 62 -1.66 -5.36 -17.48
CA ASN A 62 -1.66 -4.36 -18.55
C ASN A 62 -2.03 -2.98 -17.98
N PRO A 63 -1.11 -2.32 -17.25
CA PRO A 63 -1.40 -1.07 -16.57
C PRO A 63 -1.56 0.06 -17.59
N LYS A 64 -2.61 0.86 -17.42
CA LYS A 64 -2.77 2.15 -18.10
C LYS A 64 -2.12 3.25 -17.27
N ASN A 65 -2.00 4.45 -17.84
CA ASN A 65 -1.51 5.64 -17.12
C ASN A 65 -2.57 6.20 -16.16
N ASN A 66 -3.10 5.36 -15.27
CA ASN A 66 -4.07 5.72 -14.25
C ASN A 66 -3.71 5.04 -12.92
N SER A 67 -3.94 5.77 -11.83
CA SER A 67 -3.71 5.25 -10.49
C SER A 67 -4.84 5.68 -9.58
N LEU A 68 -5.29 4.76 -8.74
CA LEU A 68 -6.29 5.01 -7.72
C LEU A 68 -5.65 4.86 -6.35
N PHE A 69 -5.69 5.94 -5.56
CA PHE A 69 -5.36 5.88 -4.14
C PHE A 69 -6.62 5.52 -3.37
N VAL A 70 -6.60 4.37 -2.70
CA VAL A 70 -7.73 3.89 -1.90
C VAL A 70 -7.42 4.18 -0.44
N LEU A 71 -8.16 5.16 0.08
CA LEU A 71 -8.14 5.56 1.48
C LEU A 71 -9.22 4.78 2.20
N ASN A 72 -8.84 3.70 2.88
CA ASN A 72 -9.78 2.96 3.72
C ASN A 72 -10.25 3.86 4.87
N GLY A 73 -11.54 3.79 5.20
CA GLY A 73 -12.10 4.55 6.32
C GLY A 73 -11.75 3.92 7.68
N GLY A 74 -11.98 4.68 8.74
CA GLY A 74 -11.78 4.26 10.13
C GLY A 74 -10.36 4.52 10.68
N PRO A 75 -10.19 4.64 12.01
CA PRO A 75 -8.88 4.60 12.64
C PRO A 75 -8.47 3.14 12.89
N GLY A 76 -7.35 2.69 12.31
CA GLY A 76 -6.77 1.38 12.66
C GLY A 76 -7.01 0.23 11.68
N GLU A 77 -7.71 0.43 10.56
CA GLU A 77 -7.84 -0.64 9.54
C GLU A 77 -6.77 -0.51 8.45
N SER A 78 -6.04 -1.61 8.23
CA SER A 78 -5.07 -1.72 7.14
C SER A 78 -5.76 -1.91 5.79
N GLY A 79 -5.21 -1.25 4.76
CA GLY A 79 -5.51 -1.39 3.33
C GLY A 79 -5.77 -2.83 2.85
N VAL A 80 -5.08 -3.78 3.49
CA VAL A 80 -4.96 -5.19 3.11
C VAL A 80 -6.31 -5.92 3.13
N GLY A 81 -7.26 -5.56 3.99
CA GLY A 81 -8.57 -6.22 4.02
C GLY A 81 -9.35 -6.08 2.71
N LEU A 82 -9.24 -4.92 2.06
CA LEU A 82 -9.89 -4.62 0.79
C LEU A 82 -9.23 -5.31 -0.41
N VAL A 83 -7.96 -5.70 -0.28
CA VAL A 83 -7.20 -6.40 -1.33
C VAL A 83 -7.89 -7.72 -1.72
N ALA A 84 -8.53 -8.41 -0.77
CA ALA A 84 -9.20 -9.69 -1.03
C ALA A 84 -10.41 -9.59 -1.99
N ILE A 85 -11.08 -8.43 -2.04
CA ILE A 85 -12.29 -8.22 -2.86
C ILE A 85 -12.07 -7.22 -4.00
N ILE A 86 -10.82 -6.79 -4.22
CA ILE A 86 -10.53 -5.65 -5.07
C ILE A 86 -10.93 -5.86 -6.54
N ASP A 87 -10.78 -7.08 -7.07
CA ASP A 87 -11.14 -7.41 -8.45
C ASP A 87 -12.66 -7.31 -8.70
N GLN A 88 -13.48 -7.52 -7.68
CA GLN A 88 -14.94 -7.34 -7.77
C GLN A 88 -15.34 -5.86 -7.84
N LEU A 89 -14.54 -4.99 -7.23
CA LEU A 89 -14.78 -3.54 -7.21
C LEU A 89 -14.15 -2.85 -8.41
N ILE A 90 -12.96 -3.31 -8.80
CA ILE A 90 -12.12 -2.74 -9.83
C ILE A 90 -11.61 -3.91 -10.68
N PRO A 91 -12.34 -4.28 -11.73
CA PRO A 91 -11.92 -5.34 -12.65
C PRO A 91 -10.55 -5.05 -13.28
N VAL A 92 -9.71 -6.08 -13.35
CA VAL A 92 -8.32 -5.97 -13.83
C VAL A 92 -8.21 -5.43 -15.27
N GLU A 93 -9.23 -5.64 -16.11
CA GLU A 93 -9.30 -5.15 -17.50
C GLU A 93 -9.30 -3.62 -17.62
N TYR A 94 -9.64 -2.91 -16.54
CA TYR A 94 -9.53 -1.45 -16.52
C TYR A 94 -8.07 -0.97 -16.56
N GLY A 95 -7.13 -1.85 -16.20
CA GLY A 95 -5.70 -1.54 -16.19
C GLY A 95 -5.31 -0.53 -15.11
N ILE A 96 -6.14 -0.37 -14.07
CA ILE A 96 -5.90 0.61 -13.00
C ILE A 96 -4.84 0.06 -12.06
N THR A 97 -3.83 0.88 -11.76
CA THR A 97 -2.91 0.63 -10.64
C THR A 97 -3.56 1.13 -9.35
N ILE A 98 -3.59 0.31 -8.30
CA ILE A 98 -4.29 0.62 -7.05
C ILE A 98 -3.26 0.74 -5.93
N ILE A 99 -3.31 1.82 -5.16
CA ILE A 99 -2.36 2.09 -4.07
C ILE A 99 -3.13 2.27 -2.77
N PHE A 100 -2.74 1.49 -1.77
CA PHE A 100 -3.28 1.50 -0.41
C PHE A 100 -2.19 2.02 0.54
N PRO A 101 -2.21 3.31 0.91
CA PRO A 101 -1.38 3.81 1.99
C PRO A 101 -1.96 3.32 3.32
N ASP A 102 -1.10 2.81 4.20
CA ASP A 102 -1.45 2.55 5.59
C ASP A 102 -1.32 3.83 6.42
N TYR A 103 -2.29 4.08 7.29
CA TYR A 103 -2.30 5.28 8.09
C TYR A 103 -1.32 5.19 9.26
N ARG A 104 -1.01 6.37 9.81
CA ARG A 104 -0.06 6.52 10.90
C ARG A 104 -0.54 5.79 12.16
N ARG A 105 0.29 4.87 12.69
CA ARG A 105 0.09 4.06 13.92
C ARG A 105 -0.99 2.95 13.84
N THR A 106 -1.19 2.34 12.68
CA THR A 106 -1.84 1.01 12.62
C THR A 106 -0.92 -0.10 13.10
#